data_AF-A0AAD7IE49-F1
#
_entry.id   AF-A0AAD7IE49-F1
#
_cell.length_a   1.000
_cell.length_b   1.000
_cell.length_c   1.000
_cell.angle_alpha   90.00
_cell.angle_beta   90.00
_cell.angle_gamma   90.00
#
_symmetry.space_group_name_H-M   'P 1'
#
loop_
_entity.id
_entity.type
_entity.pdbx_description
1 polymer ?
#
loop_
_entity_poly.entity_id
_entity_poly.type
_entity_poly.pdbx_seq_one_letter_code
_entity_poly.pdbx_strand_id
1 'polypeptide(L)' 'PDAADLIRAYTLQNAESGLGNDYLKRKHVIRVRLEGEQFLLQARDVSDVVDWIEGLHSATNIALDLDERVMPKGPLFPR' A
#
# COMPACT_ATOMS: atom_id res chain seq x y z
N PRO A 1 -11.23 -10.57 -16.50
CA PRO A 1 -9.78 -10.75 -16.68
C PRO A 1 -9.42 -12.24 -16.55
N ASP A 2 -8.82 -12.80 -17.58
CA ASP A 2 -8.23 -14.14 -17.56
C ASP A 2 -6.83 -14.08 -16.89
N ALA A 3 -6.31 -15.21 -16.40
CA ALA A 3 -4.94 -15.30 -15.88
C ALA A 3 -3.91 -14.85 -16.94
N ALA A 4 -4.24 -15.02 -18.23
CA ALA A 4 -3.44 -14.54 -19.35
C ALA A 4 -3.35 -13.00 -19.45
N ASP A 5 -4.27 -12.25 -18.83
CA ASP A 5 -4.26 -10.78 -18.83
C ASP A 5 -3.32 -10.19 -17.77
N LEU A 6 -2.80 -11.02 -16.85
CA LEU A 6 -1.91 -10.57 -15.78
C LEU A 6 -0.51 -10.29 -16.33
N ILE A 7 -0.15 -9.00 -16.38
CA ILE A 7 1.18 -8.59 -16.85
C ILE A 7 2.24 -8.84 -15.78
N ARG A 8 1.92 -8.57 -14.50
CA ARG A 8 2.84 -8.71 -13.38
C ARG A 8 2.11 -8.78 -12.05
N ALA A 9 2.68 -9.54 -11.12
CA ALA A 9 2.32 -9.54 -9.71
C ALA A 9 3.53 -9.08 -8.89
N TYR A 10 3.27 -8.33 -7.82
CA TYR A 10 4.27 -7.81 -6.91
C TYR A 10 3.94 -8.26 -5.48
N THR A 11 4.95 -8.57 -4.68
CA THR A 11 4.77 -8.69 -3.24
C THR A 11 4.56 -7.33 -2.58
N LEU A 12 3.86 -7.31 -1.44
CA LEU A 12 3.70 -6.13 -0.59
C LEU A 12 4.70 -6.10 0.58
N GLN A 13 5.63 -7.05 0.64
CA GLN A 13 6.69 -7.02 1.65
C GLN A 13 7.51 -5.75 1.52
N ASN A 14 7.63 -4.99 2.61
CA ASN A 14 8.33 -3.70 2.65
C ASN A 14 7.79 -2.67 1.64
N ALA A 15 6.55 -2.83 1.18
CA ALA A 15 5.92 -1.88 0.28
C ALA A 15 5.61 -0.56 0.99
N GLU A 16 5.74 0.55 0.25
CA GLU A 16 5.39 1.88 0.74
C GLU A 16 4.27 2.47 -0.13
N SER A 17 3.28 3.09 0.51
CA SER A 17 2.19 3.78 -0.19
C SER A 17 1.88 5.13 0.46
N GLY A 18 1.60 6.15 -0.35
CA GLY A 18 1.22 7.47 0.15
C GLY A 18 0.72 8.42 -0.95
N LEU A 19 0.41 9.65 -0.58
CA LEU A 19 -0.04 10.67 -1.53
C LEU A 19 1.08 11.07 -2.51
N GLY A 20 0.78 11.07 -3.80
CA GLY A 20 1.65 11.56 -4.87
C GLY A 20 1.59 13.09 -5.02
N ASN A 21 1.87 13.85 -3.95
CA ASN A 21 1.66 15.31 -3.89
C ASN A 21 2.49 16.13 -4.90
N ASP A 22 3.59 15.58 -5.39
CA ASP A 22 4.44 16.19 -6.42
C ASP A 22 3.89 15.99 -7.84
N TYR A 23 2.87 15.15 -8.03
CA TYR A 23 2.25 14.91 -9.32
C TYR A 23 1.03 15.82 -9.54
N LEU A 24 1.23 16.92 -10.27
CA LEU A 24 0.20 17.95 -10.45
C LEU A 24 -0.71 17.74 -11.67
N LYS A 25 -0.41 16.76 -12.54
CA LYS A 25 -1.17 16.56 -13.80
C LYS A 25 -2.52 15.88 -13.60
N ARG A 26 -2.70 15.14 -12.52
CA ARG A 26 -3.95 14.44 -12.19
C ARG A 26 -4.20 14.55 -10.69
N LYS A 27 -5.48 14.62 -10.32
CA LYS A 27 -5.90 14.57 -8.91
C LYS A 27 -5.94 13.12 -8.42
N HIS A 28 -5.97 12.95 -7.10
CA HIS A 28 -6.21 11.66 -6.45
C HIS A 28 -5.13 10.62 -6.79
N VAL A 29 -3.87 11.06 -6.84
CA VAL A 29 -2.74 10.21 -7.20
C VAL A 29 -2.07 9.63 -5.95
N ILE A 30 -1.90 8.32 -5.95
CA ILE A 30 -1.22 7.54 -4.94
C ILE A 30 0.14 7.12 -5.52
N ARG A 31 1.19 7.32 -4.75
CA ARG A 31 2.51 6.76 -5.02
C ARG A 31 2.63 5.43 -4.30
N VAL A 32 3.06 4.40 -5.01
CA VAL A 32 3.34 3.08 -4.44
C VAL A 32 4.74 2.65 -4.85
N ARG A 33 5.53 2.15 -3.89
CA ARG A 33 6.84 1.56 -4.12
C ARG A 33 6.79 0.07 -3.74
N LEU A 34 7.02 -0.79 -4.72
CA LEU A 34 6.95 -2.26 -4.60
C LEU A 34 8.22 -2.85 -5.21
N GLU A 35 8.89 -3.76 -4.51
CA GLU A 35 10.07 -4.48 -5.03
C GLU A 35 11.17 -3.57 -5.64
N GLY A 36 11.28 -2.33 -5.13
CA GLY A 36 12.23 -1.33 -5.65
C GLY A 36 11.73 -0.51 -6.85
N GLU A 37 10.61 -0.88 -7.47
CA GLU A 37 9.92 -0.13 -8.52
C GLU A 37 8.97 0.93 -7.92
N GLN A 38 8.73 2.03 -8.64
CA GLN A 38 7.84 3.12 -8.21
C GLN A 38 6.74 3.38 -9.24
N PHE A 39 5.49 3.45 -8.76
CA PHE A 39 4.29 3.65 -9.58
C PHE A 39 3.46 4.82 -9.08
N LEU A 40 2.67 5.38 -9.99
CA LEU A 40 1.61 6.33 -9.69
C LEU A 40 0.27 5.70 -10.09
N LEU A 41 -0.65 5.60 -9.14
CA LEU A 41 -2.00 5.10 -9.33
C LEU A 41 -2.99 6.25 -9.19
N GLN A 42 -3.93 6.38 -10.12
CA GLN A 42 -4.99 7.38 -10.02
C GLN A 42 -6.26 6.72 -9.46
N ALA A 43 -6.74 7.21 -8.32
CA ALA A 43 -8.03 6.87 -7.75
C ALA A 43 -9.17 7.71 -8.35
N ARG A 44 -10.43 7.29 -8.15
CA ARG A 44 -11.59 8.01 -8.72
C ARG A 44 -11.89 9.30 -7.97
N ASP A 45 -11.77 9.27 -6.65
CA ASP A 45 -12.03 10.41 -5.76
C ASP A 45 -11.13 10.37 -4.50
N VAL A 46 -11.37 11.29 -3.56
CA VAL A 46 -10.58 11.39 -2.32
C VAL A 46 -10.86 10.24 -1.35
N SER A 47 -12.09 9.70 -1.32
CA SER A 47 -12.42 8.56 -0.45
C SER A 47 -11.64 7.33 -0.89
N ASP A 48 -11.66 7.06 -2.20
CA ASP A 48 -10.89 5.96 -2.79
C ASP A 48 -9.39 6.11 -2.48
N VAL A 49 -8.83 7.33 -2.45
CA VAL A 49 -7.43 7.53 -2.09
C VAL A 49 -7.13 7.02 -0.68
N VAL A 50 -8.00 7.36 0.27
CA VAL A 50 -7.87 6.91 1.66
C VAL A 50 -8.00 5.39 1.73
N ASP A 51 -9.04 4.83 1.13
CA ASP A 51 -9.32 3.39 1.15
C ASP A 51 -8.16 2.57 0.55
N TRP A 52 -7.59 3.03 -0.58
CA TRP A 52 -6.43 2.36 -1.20
C TRP A 52 -5.17 2.47 -0.35
N ILE A 53 -4.88 3.64 0.23
CA ILE A 53 -3.70 3.81 1.09
C ILE A 53 -3.83 2.95 2.36
N GLU A 54 -4.99 2.95 3.00
CA GLU A 54 -5.25 2.12 4.18
C GLU A 54 -5.16 0.63 3.85
N GLY A 55 -5.79 0.20 2.75
CA GLY A 55 -5.74 -1.19 2.30
C GLY A 55 -4.32 -1.68 1.99
N LEU A 56 -3.54 -0.87 1.26
CA LEU A 56 -2.14 -1.18 0.97
C LEU A 56 -1.30 -1.24 2.25
N HIS A 57 -1.48 -0.29 3.17
CA HIS A 57 -0.73 -0.26 4.42
C HIS A 57 -1.10 -1.45 5.32
N SER A 58 -2.38 -1.80 5.45
CA SER A 58 -2.84 -2.98 6.17
C SER A 58 -2.28 -4.27 5.57
N ALA A 59 -2.24 -4.37 4.24
CA ALA A 59 -1.69 -5.53 3.55
C ALA A 59 -0.15 -5.63 3.71
N THR A 60 0.58 -4.52 3.61
CA THR A 60 2.03 -4.45 3.90
C THR A 60 2.33 -4.96 5.31
N ASN A 61 1.53 -4.57 6.31
CA ASN A 61 1.73 -4.97 7.72
C ASN A 61 1.62 -6.48 7.96
N ILE A 62 0.94 -7.21 7.08
CA ILE A 62 0.75 -8.66 7.17
C ILE A 62 1.49 -9.45 6.07
N ALA A 63 2.26 -8.77 5.21
CA ALA A 63 2.91 -9.39 4.06
C ALA A 63 4.20 -10.14 4.41
N LEU A 64 4.89 -9.73 5.48
CA LEU A 64 6.04 -10.44 6.01
C LEU A 64 5.61 -11.70 6.75
N ASP A 65 6.50 -12.69 6.77
CA ASP A 65 6.28 -13.92 7.51
C ASP A 65 6.09 -13.64 9.01
N LEU A 66 5.40 -14.55 9.69
CA LEU A 66 5.05 -14.40 11.11
C LEU A 66 6.27 -14.21 12.02
N ASP A 67 7.41 -14.78 11.63
CA ASP A 67 8.66 -14.71 12.37
C ASP A 67 9.41 -13.37 12.18
N GLU A 68 9.17 -12.69 11.06
CA GLU A 68 9.83 -11.43 10.70
C GLU A 68 9.00 -10.19 11.07
N ARG A 69 7.66 -10.33 11.14
CA ARG A 69 6.77 -9.22 11.45
C ARG A 69 6.91 -8.77 12.91
N VAL A 70 6.81 -7.46 13.13
CA VAL A 70 6.77 -6.90 14.49
C VAL A 70 5.45 -7.27 15.16
N MET A 71 5.53 -7.89 16.34
CA MET A 71 4.33 -8.19 17.13
C MET A 71 3.57 -6.90 17.49
N PRO A 72 2.24 -6.88 17.33
CA PRO A 72 1.45 -5.73 17.72
C PRO A 72 1.61 -5.49 19.22
N LYS A 73 1.89 -4.23 19.59
CA LYS A 73 1.95 -3.84 20.99
C LYS A 73 0.53 -3.93 21.57
N GLY A 74 0.33 -4.80 22.55
CA GLY A 74 -0.93 -4.88 23.28
C GLY A 74 -1.28 -3.55 23.95
N PRO A 75 -2.55 -3.34 24.32
CA PRO A 75 -2.97 -2.14 25.03
C PRO A 75 -2.13 -1.92 26.28
N LEU A 76 -1.56 -0.72 26.41
CA LEU A 76 -0.86 -0.29 27.61
C LEU A 76 -1.91 0.06 28.67
N PHE A 77 -2.07 -0.81 29.65
CA PHE A 77 -2.86 -0.48 30.84
C PHE A 77 -1.99 0.31 31.83
N PRO A 78 -2.49 1.42 32.39
CA PRO A 78 -1.84 2.08 33.52
C PRO A 78 -1.65 1.09 34.67
N ARG A 79 -0.50 1.17 35.35
CA ARG A 79 -0.27 0.44 36.59
C ARG A 79 -0.92 1.17 37.76
#